data_AF-A0A7D3Y8N9-F1
#
_entry.id   AF-A0A7D3Y8N9-F1
#
_cell.length_a   1.000
_cell.length_b   1.000
_cell.length_c   1.000
_cell.angle_alpha   90.00
_cell.angle_beta   90.00
_cell.angle_gamma   90.00
#
_symmetry.space_group_name_H-M   'P 1'
#
loop_
_entity.id
_entity.type
_entity.pdbx_description
1 polymer ?
#
loop_
_entity_poly.entity_id
_entity_poly.type
_entity_poly.pdbx_seq_one_letter_code
_entity_poly.pdbx_strand_id
1 'polypeptide(L)'
;MWKNRWTWSLILFMVNLGSLYLFAGGNGMKWINSLFVTGLILLMASGIYFVINGGFFNVFTQGLRNLKLTRTPRSEYGFEDPLDGSGEETKQLTKKWFRQGAFVCLFVGLGNTLFSYALIAFM
;
A
#
# COMPACT_ATOMS: atom_id res chain seq x y z
N MET A 1 25.98 -6.52 2.48
CA MET A 1 25.09 -7.30 3.38
C MET A 1 23.64 -6.75 3.36
N TRP A 2 23.06 -6.52 2.17
CA TRP A 2 21.80 -5.78 1.96
C TRP A 2 20.77 -6.57 1.13
N LYS A 3 20.95 -7.90 1.03
CA LYS A 3 20.24 -8.68 0.01
C LYS A 3 18.85 -9.16 0.41
N ASN A 4 18.51 -9.20 1.70
CA ASN A 4 17.30 -9.90 2.13
C ASN A 4 16.21 -8.93 2.57
N ARG A 5 15.37 -8.55 1.60
CA ARG A 5 14.22 -7.63 1.77
C ARG A 5 13.22 -8.16 2.80
N TRP A 6 13.08 -9.47 2.90
CA TRP A 6 12.20 -10.14 3.85
C TRP A 6 12.60 -9.91 5.31
N THR A 7 13.89 -9.99 5.62
CA THR A 7 14.38 -9.73 6.98
C THR A 7 14.11 -8.31 7.45
N TRP A 8 14.21 -7.31 6.56
CA TRP A 8 13.89 -5.93 6.94
C TRP A 8 12.40 -5.72 7.21
N SER A 9 11.52 -6.29 6.38
CA SER A 9 10.08 -6.27 6.64
C SER A 9 9.73 -6.95 7.96
N LEU A 10 10.40 -8.07 8.27
CA LEU A 10 10.18 -8.82 9.51
C LEU A 10 10.68 -8.05 10.74
N ILE A 11 11.84 -7.39 10.64
CA ILE A 11 12.36 -6.51 11.69
C ILE A 11 11.40 -5.34 11.93
N LEU A 12 10.93 -4.67 10.87
CA LEU A 12 9.97 -3.57 10.99
C LEU A 12 8.65 -4.04 11.62
N PHE A 13 8.18 -5.23 11.25
CA PHE A 13 6.99 -5.84 11.85
C PHE A 13 7.18 -6.10 13.35
N MET A 14 8.31 -6.69 13.75
CA MET A 14 8.63 -6.93 15.16
C MET A 14 8.76 -5.64 15.97
N VAL A 15 9.40 -4.61 15.40
CA VAL A 15 9.52 -3.29 16.03
C VAL A 15 8.14 -2.65 16.19
N ASN A 16 7.26 -2.78 15.19
CA ASN A 16 5.88 -2.28 15.26
C ASN A 16 5.09 -2.97 16.38
N LEU A 17 5.15 -4.30 16.46
CA LEU A 17 4.53 -5.09 17.54
C LEU A 17 5.00 -4.65 18.93
N GLY A 18 6.32 -4.53 19.11
CA GLY A 18 6.92 -4.10 20.38
C GLY A 18 6.52 -2.67 20.76
N SER A 19 6.52 -1.76 19.79
CA SER A 19 6.14 -0.36 20.01
C SER A 19 4.67 -0.23 20.43
N LEU A 20 3.78 -0.98 19.78
CA LEU A 20 2.35 -1.03 20.13
C LEU A 20 2.11 -1.68 21.49
N TYR A 21 2.90 -2.69 21.85
CA TYR A 21 2.82 -3.33 23.17
C TYR A 21 3.22 -2.36 24.29
N LEU A 22 4.32 -1.63 24.10
CA LEU A 22 4.75 -0.59 25.04
C LEU A 22 3.70 0.53 25.16
N PHE A 23 3.11 0.97 24.03
CA PHE A 23 2.05 1.98 24.03
C PHE A 23 0.79 1.52 24.75
N ALA A 24 0.45 0.23 24.66
CA ALA A 24 -0.72 -0.35 25.33
C ALA A 24 -0.53 -0.53 26.85
N GLY A 25 0.67 -0.34 27.38
CA GLY A 25 0.97 -0.41 28.82
C GLY A 25 0.65 -1.78 29.44
N GLY A 26 0.82 -2.86 28.67
CA GLY A 26 0.54 -4.23 29.13
C GLY A 26 -0.94 -4.62 29.16
N ASN A 27 -1.87 -3.75 28.74
CA ASN A 27 -3.28 -4.13 28.60
C ASN A 27 -3.52 -4.84 27.26
N GLY A 28 -3.80 -6.15 27.33
CA GLY A 28 -4.00 -7.00 26.14
C GLY A 28 -5.09 -6.49 25.20
N MET A 29 -6.24 -6.02 25.72
CA MET A 29 -7.34 -5.49 24.90
C MET A 29 -6.94 -4.20 24.17
N LYS A 30 -6.21 -3.29 24.84
CA LYS A 30 -5.69 -2.09 24.18
C LYS A 30 -4.67 -2.43 23.11
N TRP A 31 -3.80 -3.39 23.38
CA TRP A 31 -2.78 -3.84 22.43
C TRP A 31 -3.40 -4.44 21.17
N ILE A 32 -4.37 -5.34 21.32
CA ILE A 32 -5.14 -5.95 20.22
C ILE A 32 -5.82 -4.86 19.38
N ASN A 33 -6.47 -3.89 20.03
CA ASN A 33 -7.16 -2.80 19.34
C ASN A 33 -6.18 -1.91 18.56
N SER A 34 -5.04 -1.55 19.18
CA SER A 34 -4.01 -0.76 18.51
C SER A 34 -3.37 -1.49 17.33
N LEU A 35 -3.17 -2.82 17.43
CA LEU A 35 -2.72 -3.66 16.31
C LEU A 35 -3.74 -3.68 15.17
N PHE A 36 -5.03 -3.84 15.49
CA PHE A 36 -6.11 -3.86 14.51
C PHE A 36 -6.22 -2.53 13.75
N VAL A 37 -6.28 -1.41 14.47
CA VAL A 37 -6.39 -0.08 13.87
C VAL A 37 -5.18 0.25 13.02
N THR A 38 -3.97 -0.04 13.52
CA THR A 38 -2.73 0.19 12.77
C THR A 38 -2.66 -0.69 11.53
N GLY A 39 -3.09 -1.96 11.64
CA GLY A 39 -3.19 -2.89 10.52
C GLY A 39 -4.13 -2.39 9.42
N LEU A 40 -5.31 -1.92 9.80
CA LEU A 40 -6.30 -1.34 8.88
C LEU A 40 -5.78 -0.09 8.17
N ILE A 41 -5.13 0.82 8.88
CA ILE A 41 -4.56 2.05 8.28
C ILE A 41 -3.51 1.70 7.23
N LEU A 42 -2.62 0.74 7.53
CA LEU A 42 -1.59 0.27 6.60
C LEU A 42 -2.20 -0.40 5.36
N LEU A 43 -3.22 -1.23 5.55
CA LEU A 43 -3.97 -1.86 4.46
C LEU A 43 -4.67 -0.83 3.59
N MET A 44 -5.32 0.17 4.20
CA MET A 44 -6.00 1.24 3.49
C MET A 44 -5.00 2.08 2.67
N ALA A 45 -3.87 2.46 3.25
CA ALA A 45 -2.82 3.19 2.54
C ALA A 45 -2.27 2.39 1.34
N SER A 46 -2.03 1.09 1.53
CA SER A 46 -1.63 0.19 0.44
C SER A 46 -2.72 0.08 -0.63
N GLY A 47 -3.97 -0.13 -0.24
CA GLY A 47 -5.11 -0.23 -1.16
C GLY A 47 -5.26 1.01 -2.02
N ILE A 48 -5.19 2.20 -1.41
CA ILE A 48 -5.21 3.48 -2.12
C ILE A 48 -4.04 3.56 -3.11
N TYR A 49 -2.83 3.19 -2.69
CA TYR A 49 -1.67 3.18 -3.57
C TYR A 49 -1.88 2.27 -4.80
N PHE A 50 -2.41 1.07 -4.60
CA PHE A 50 -2.70 0.12 -5.68
C PHE A 50 -3.81 0.59 -6.61
N VAL A 51 -4.85 1.26 -6.09
CA VAL A 51 -5.93 1.82 -6.92
C VAL A 51 -5.40 2.96 -7.81
N ILE A 52 -4.61 3.87 -7.23
CA ILE A 52 -4.05 5.02 -7.95
C ILE A 52 -3.02 4.56 -8.98
N ASN A 53 -2.05 3.73 -8.59
CA ASN A 53 -0.93 3.33 -9.46
C ASN A 53 -1.20 2.10 -10.32
N GLY A 54 -2.18 1.27 -9.96
CA GLY A 54 -2.63 0.12 -10.75
C GLY A 54 -3.50 0.52 -11.94
N GLY A 55 -3.81 1.80 -12.09
CA GLY A 55 -4.59 2.30 -13.23
C GLY A 55 -6.05 1.90 -13.15
N PHE A 56 -6.60 1.62 -11.96
CA PHE A 56 -8.02 1.30 -11.78
C PHE A 56 -8.90 2.34 -12.47
N PHE A 57 -8.60 3.62 -12.28
CA PHE A 57 -9.31 4.71 -12.95
C PHE A 57 -9.13 4.70 -14.46
N ASN A 58 -7.97 4.31 -14.98
CA ASN A 58 -7.72 4.24 -16.42
C ASN A 58 -8.50 3.09 -17.08
N VAL A 59 -8.57 1.94 -16.42
CA VAL A 59 -9.38 0.79 -16.86
C VAL A 59 -10.87 1.09 -16.70
N PHE A 60 -11.27 1.76 -15.61
CA PHE A 60 -12.65 2.17 -15.36
C PHE A 60 -13.14 3.17 -16.41
N THR A 61 -12.34 4.20 -16.74
CA THR A 61 -12.70 5.16 -17.80
C THR A 61 -12.71 4.50 -19.17
N GLN A 62 -11.82 3.53 -19.45
CA GLN A 62 -11.84 2.75 -20.68
C GLN A 62 -13.08 1.86 -20.79
N GLY A 63 -13.49 1.19 -19.70
CA GLY A 63 -14.73 0.42 -19.64
C GLY A 63 -15.97 1.29 -19.81
N LEU A 64 -16.01 2.46 -19.16
CA LEU A 64 -17.10 3.43 -19.30
C LEU A 64 -17.14 4.03 -20.71
N ARG A 65 -15.97 4.28 -21.31
CA ARG A 65 -15.84 4.75 -22.70
C ARG A 65 -16.33 3.68 -23.67
N ASN A 66 -16.02 2.41 -23.47
CA ASN A 66 -16.52 1.30 -24.29
C ASN A 66 -18.05 1.14 -24.16
N LEU A 67 -18.63 1.43 -23.00
CA LEU A 67 -20.09 1.44 -22.79
C LEU A 67 -20.79 2.67 -23.39
N LYS A 68 -20.10 3.81 -23.51
CA LYS A 68 -20.64 5.06 -24.10
C LYS A 68 -20.34 5.22 -25.60
N LEU A 69 -19.37 4.50 -26.16
CA LEU A 69 -18.96 4.59 -27.57
C LEU A 69 -19.83 3.77 -28.54
N THR A 70 -21.14 4.02 -28.53
CA THR A 70 -21.93 3.91 -29.77
C THR A 70 -21.85 5.19 -30.60
N ARG A 71 -21.27 6.30 -30.10
CA ARG A 71 -21.07 7.52 -30.91
C ARG A 71 -19.73 8.22 -30.65
N THR A 72 -18.98 8.35 -31.75
CA THR A 72 -17.91 9.31 -32.09
C THR A 72 -16.49 9.16 -31.51
N PRO A 73 -15.44 9.03 -32.36
CA PRO A 73 -14.03 9.13 -31.99
C PRO A 73 -13.46 10.54 -32.24
N ARG A 74 -12.92 11.19 -31.20
CA ARG A 74 -11.98 12.33 -31.23
C ARG A 74 -11.53 12.53 -29.78
N SER A 75 -10.28 12.81 -29.41
CA SER A 75 -9.03 13.14 -30.09
C SER A 75 -7.88 12.66 -29.20
N GLU A 76 -6.70 12.45 -29.78
CA GLU A 76 -5.42 12.41 -29.06
C GLU A 76 -5.33 13.60 -28.10
N TYR A 77 -5.25 13.32 -26.80
CA TYR A 77 -4.62 14.24 -25.86
C TYR A 77 -3.25 13.67 -25.57
N GLY A 78 -2.29 14.08 -26.42
CA GLY A 78 -0.89 14.02 -26.09
C GLY A 78 -0.65 14.97 -24.92
N PHE A 79 -0.52 14.39 -23.74
CA PHE A 79 0.14 15.08 -22.63
C PHE A 79 1.62 15.02 -22.99
N GLU A 80 2.18 16.15 -23.41
CA GLU A 80 3.62 16.31 -23.64
C GLU A 80 4.37 15.80 -22.41
N ASP A 81 5.06 14.67 -22.57
CA ASP A 81 6.16 14.32 -21.68
C ASP A 81 7.17 15.48 -21.77
N PRO A 82 7.55 16.12 -20.65
CA PRO A 82 8.62 17.09 -20.69
C PRO A 82 9.89 16.39 -21.17
N LEU A 83 10.39 16.84 -22.33
CA LEU A 83 11.65 16.46 -22.98
C LEU A 83 12.87 16.86 -22.14
N ASP A 84 12.97 16.33 -20.92
CA ASP A 84 14.15 16.44 -20.08
C ASP A 84 14.48 15.06 -19.53
N GLY A 85 15.32 14.34 -20.29
CA GLY A 85 15.75 12.96 -20.03
C GLY A 85 16.50 12.77 -18.70
N SER A 86 16.70 13.83 -17.90
CA SER A 86 17.27 13.75 -16.56
C SER A 86 16.25 13.36 -15.46
N GLY A 87 14.94 13.49 -15.74
CA GLY A 87 13.87 13.27 -14.75
C GLY A 87 13.25 11.86 -14.75
N GLU A 88 13.46 11.05 -15.80
CA GLU A 88 12.86 9.72 -15.89
C GLU A 88 13.47 8.73 -14.90
N GLU A 89 14.78 8.76 -14.69
CA GLU A 89 15.43 7.86 -13.74
C GLU A 89 14.98 8.12 -12.29
N THR A 90 14.88 9.40 -11.90
CA THR A 90 14.40 9.80 -10.57
C THR A 90 12.93 9.47 -10.35
N LYS A 91 12.06 9.67 -11.37
CA LYS A 91 10.64 9.25 -11.34
C LYS A 91 10.49 7.73 -11.27
N GLN A 92 11.33 6.97 -11.99
CA GLN A 92 11.31 5.51 -11.93
C GLN A 92 11.80 4.98 -10.58
N LEU A 93 12.81 5.60 -9.99
CA LEU A 93 13.31 5.25 -8.67
C LEU A 93 12.24 5.53 -7.61
N THR A 94 11.66 6.74 -7.57
CA THR A 94 10.57 7.06 -6.62
C THR A 94 9.40 6.09 -6.78
N LYS A 95 8.97 5.78 -8.01
CA LYS A 95 7.91 4.79 -8.27
C LYS A 95 8.26 3.39 -7.74
N LYS A 96 9.52 2.96 -7.84
CA LYS A 96 10.00 1.69 -7.26
C LYS A 96 9.99 1.72 -5.72
N TRP A 97 10.42 2.82 -5.10
CA TRP A 97 10.39 3.00 -3.64
C TRP A 97 8.97 3.01 -3.10
N PHE A 98 8.05 3.76 -3.72
CA PHE A 98 6.66 3.80 -3.33
C PHE A 98 5.96 2.44 -3.50
N ARG A 99 6.26 1.71 -4.59
CA ARG A 99 5.74 0.35 -4.80
C ARG A 99 6.24 -0.61 -3.72
N GLN A 100 7.51 -0.51 -3.34
CA GLN A 100 8.07 -1.31 -2.26
C GLN A 100 7.43 -0.96 -0.92
N GLY A 101 7.26 0.33 -0.62
CA GLY A 101 6.59 0.80 0.59
C GLY A 101 5.15 0.29 0.68
N ALA A 102 4.38 0.38 -0.41
CA ALA A 102 3.02 -0.14 -0.45
C ALA A 102 2.97 -1.66 -0.23
N PHE A 103 3.91 -2.41 -0.81
CA PHE A 103 4.00 -3.86 -0.59
C PHE A 103 4.32 -4.20 0.87
N VAL A 104 5.22 -3.46 1.51
CA VAL A 104 5.52 -3.62 2.94
C VAL A 104 4.29 -3.27 3.78
N CYS A 105 3.61 -2.15 3.50
CA CYS A 105 2.37 -1.77 4.20
C CYS A 105 1.28 -2.84 4.06
N LEU A 106 1.16 -3.47 2.89
CA LEU A 106 0.23 -4.58 2.69
C LEU A 106 0.56 -5.75 3.60
N PHE A 107 1.80 -6.24 3.56
CA PHE A 107 2.21 -7.40 4.35
C PHE A 107 2.16 -7.16 5.86
N VAL A 108 2.66 -6.01 6.31
CA VAL A 108 2.63 -5.62 7.73
C VAL A 108 1.18 -5.39 8.19
N GLY A 109 0.38 -4.70 7.39
CA GLY A 109 -1.02 -4.45 7.69
C GLY A 109 -1.83 -5.74 7.79
N LEU A 110 -1.70 -6.62 6.80
CA LEU A 110 -2.37 -7.93 6.78
C LEU A 110 -1.92 -8.80 7.95
N GLY A 111 -0.61 -8.85 8.23
CA GLY A 111 -0.05 -9.56 9.37
C GLY A 111 -0.59 -9.06 10.71
N ASN A 112 -0.61 -7.74 10.93
CA ASN A 112 -1.14 -7.14 12.17
C ASN A 112 -2.63 -7.42 12.35
N THR A 113 -3.41 -7.34 11.27
CA THR A 113 -4.85 -7.57 11.32
C THR A 113 -5.17 -9.05 11.62
N LEU A 114 -4.49 -9.97 10.93
CA LEU A 114 -4.64 -11.42 11.20
C LEU A 114 -4.18 -11.78 12.61
N PHE A 115 -3.06 -11.22 13.07
CA PHE A 115 -2.54 -11.47 14.41
C PHE A 115 -3.48 -10.93 15.49
N SER A 116 -4.08 -9.76 15.27
CA SER A 116 -5.12 -9.22 16.15
C SER A 116 -6.33 -10.14 16.24
N TYR A 117 -6.86 -10.63 15.11
CA TYR A 117 -7.96 -11.60 15.12
C TYR A 117 -7.59 -12.93 15.77
N ALA A 118 -6.37 -13.43 15.55
CA ALA A 118 -5.89 -14.64 16.21
C ALA A 118 -5.83 -14.44 17.73
N LEU A 119 -5.30 -13.32 18.21
CA LEU A 119 -5.26 -12.99 19.63
C LEU A 119 -6.65 -12.90 20.25
N ILE A 120 -7.63 -12.34 19.55
CA ILE A 120 -9.03 -12.33 19.99
C ILE A 120 -9.60 -13.75 20.07
N ALA A 121 -9.30 -14.61 19.09
CA ALA A 121 -9.82 -15.97 19.05
C ALA A 121 -9.23 -16.90 20.13
N PHE A 122 -8.02 -16.59 20.62
CA PHE A 122 -7.32 -17.37 21.66
C PHE A 122 -7.56 -16.86 23.09
N MET A 123 -8.27 -15.74 23.26
CA MET A 123 -8.54 -15.11 24.56
C MET A 123 -9.98 -15.36 25.00
#